data_AF-B4MJ02-F1
#
_entry.id   AF-B4MJ02-F1
#
_cell.length_a   1.000
_cell.length_b   1.000
_cell.length_c   1.000
_cell.angle_alpha   90.00
_cell.angle_beta   90.00
_cell.angle_gamma   90.00
#
_symmetry.space_group_name_H-M   'P 1'
#
loop_
_entity.id
_entity.type
_entity.pdbx_description
1 polymer ?
#
loop_
_entity_poly.entity_id
_entity_poly.type
_entity_poly.pdbx_seq_one_letter_code
_entity_poly.pdbx_strand_id
1 'polypeptide(L)'
;MGLSNRNTKVALGISVFSFLLFLIAFATPYWLVTDGRLQNPKFTNLGLWTVCFNNFQDIHRFYDIRFTGCMWVFEEEYYIIHDFLLPGFYIAVQLFATLCFVMCLIALPFTLAFLRTSRDDDRYVFLLLTIGTCQVLASIFGFIAVVIFGAKGDSRDWMPGWQTNDMGWSFAFGVVGAVMLLPAGILYMVEARRERYKRLNEISNREVSEYGDDYYQHQAAVAAAASAGPSPSAPSPPPQSYFAPEPSRPRRPQPGRPAPQPQGIQTDI
;
A
#
# COMPACT_ATOMS: atom_id res chain seq x y z
N MET A 1 -21.34 -9.18 -4.35
CA MET A 1 -20.08 -8.90 -5.08
C MET A 1 -19.48 -7.60 -4.57
N GLY A 2 -18.24 -7.61 -4.07
CA GLY A 2 -17.54 -6.42 -3.52
C GLY A 2 -17.32 -5.27 -4.51
N LEU A 3 -17.50 -5.52 -5.81
CA LEU A 3 -17.34 -4.57 -6.92
C LEU A 3 -18.54 -3.61 -7.14
N SER A 4 -19.36 -3.33 -6.12
CA SER A 4 -20.58 -2.52 -6.32
C SER A 4 -20.30 -1.01 -6.35
N ASN A 5 -19.30 -0.52 -5.62
CA ASN A 5 -19.02 0.92 -5.50
C ASN A 5 -18.16 1.46 -6.67
N ARG A 6 -18.56 2.61 -7.24
CA ARG A 6 -17.81 3.33 -8.29
C ARG A 6 -16.38 3.62 -7.86
N ASN A 7 -16.17 4.03 -6.62
CA ASN A 7 -14.84 4.37 -6.10
C ASN A 7 -13.91 3.15 -6.09
N THR A 8 -14.42 1.99 -5.69
CA THR A 8 -13.63 0.75 -5.67
C THR A 8 -13.36 0.20 -7.07
N LYS A 9 -14.27 0.41 -8.03
CA LYS A 9 -14.01 0.12 -9.46
C LYS A 9 -12.88 0.97 -10.01
N VAL A 10 -12.91 2.28 -9.72
CA VAL A 10 -11.85 3.20 -10.15
C VAL A 10 -10.52 2.84 -9.49
N ALA A 11 -10.51 2.57 -8.18
CA ALA A 11 -9.32 2.13 -7.46
C ALA A 11 -8.72 0.87 -8.10
N LEU A 12 -9.54 -0.15 -8.35
CA LEU A 12 -9.12 -1.38 -9.02
C LEU A 12 -8.53 -1.13 -10.41
N GLY A 13 -9.20 -0.30 -11.22
CA GLY A 13 -8.71 0.06 -12.56
C GLY A 13 -7.33 0.72 -12.52
N ILE A 14 -7.15 1.70 -11.63
CA ILE A 14 -5.86 2.36 -11.44
C ILE A 14 -4.82 1.35 -10.94
N SER A 15 -5.14 0.51 -9.95
CA SER A 15 -4.21 -0.49 -9.43
C SER A 15 -3.71 -1.46 -10.50
N VAL A 16 -4.62 -2.02 -11.31
CA VAL A 16 -4.27 -2.98 -12.36
C VAL A 16 -3.40 -2.31 -13.40
N PHE A 17 -3.78 -1.11 -13.86
CA PHE A 17 -3.00 -0.36 -14.83
C PHE A 17 -1.60 -0.02 -14.30
N SER A 18 -1.51 0.47 -13.06
CA SER A 18 -0.28 0.82 -12.38
C SER A 18 0.65 -0.39 -12.22
N PHE A 19 0.09 -1.52 -11.78
CA PHE A 19 0.84 -2.76 -11.62
C PHE A 19 1.37 -3.29 -12.95
N LEU A 20 0.57 -3.25 -14.02
CA LEU A 20 1.02 -3.70 -15.34
C LEU A 20 2.16 -2.84 -15.87
N LEU A 21 2.07 -1.51 -15.78
CA LEU A 21 3.16 -0.62 -16.17
C LEU A 21 4.42 -0.90 -15.35
N PHE A 22 4.29 -1.04 -14.02
CA PHE A 22 5.43 -1.33 -13.16
C PHE A 22 6.02 -2.72 -13.42
N LEU A 23 5.21 -3.74 -13.71
CA LEU A 23 5.67 -5.09 -14.06
C LEU A 23 6.45 -5.09 -15.37
N ILE A 24 5.96 -4.39 -16.40
CA ILE A 24 6.67 -4.21 -17.67
C ILE A 24 7.99 -3.50 -17.40
N ALA A 25 7.98 -2.43 -16.61
CA ALA A 25 9.19 -1.72 -16.23
C ALA A 25 10.19 -2.65 -15.53
N PHE A 26 9.70 -3.43 -14.56
CA PHE A 26 10.51 -4.33 -13.74
C PHE A 26 11.20 -5.43 -14.55
N ALA A 27 10.54 -5.97 -15.57
CA ALA A 27 11.04 -7.12 -16.33
C ALA A 27 11.80 -6.76 -17.61
N THR A 28 11.70 -5.53 -18.13
CA THR A 28 12.25 -5.17 -19.45
C THR A 28 13.59 -4.45 -19.38
N PRO A 29 14.51 -4.67 -20.34
CA PRO A 29 15.87 -4.13 -20.31
C PRO A 29 15.98 -2.70 -20.89
N TYR A 30 15.04 -1.79 -20.60
CA TYR A 30 14.97 -0.47 -21.23
C TYR A 30 14.81 0.69 -20.25
N TRP A 31 15.46 0.62 -19.10
CA TRP A 31 15.57 1.73 -18.15
C TRP A 31 16.56 2.79 -18.61
N LEU A 32 17.68 2.38 -19.19
CA LEU A 32 18.69 3.23 -19.83
C LEU A 32 18.97 2.66 -21.22
N VAL A 33 19.04 3.51 -22.25
CA VAL A 33 19.16 3.08 -23.65
C VAL A 33 20.07 4.04 -24.40
N THR A 34 20.87 3.54 -25.34
CA THR A 34 21.64 4.41 -26.24
C THR A 34 20.74 5.11 -27.28
N ASP A 35 21.03 6.37 -27.58
CA ASP A 35 20.30 7.23 -28.52
C ASP A 35 20.45 6.82 -30.01
N GLY A 36 21.31 5.83 -30.29
CA GLY A 36 21.58 5.32 -31.64
C GLY A 36 22.45 6.23 -32.51
N ARG A 37 23.01 7.32 -31.99
CA ARG A 37 23.90 8.23 -32.74
C ARG A 37 25.30 7.66 -32.93
N LEU A 38 25.75 6.82 -32.00
CA LEU A 38 27.02 6.10 -32.13
C LEU A 38 26.86 4.89 -33.05
N GLN A 39 27.78 4.71 -34.02
CA GLN A 39 27.75 3.56 -34.94
C GLN A 39 28.03 2.23 -34.24
N ASN A 40 28.92 2.23 -33.23
CA ASN A 40 29.31 1.03 -32.48
C ASN A 40 29.29 1.31 -30.97
N PRO A 41 28.11 1.53 -30.37
CA PRO A 41 28.00 1.86 -28.96
C PRO A 41 28.36 0.63 -28.14
N LYS A 42 29.26 0.79 -27.16
CA LYS A 42 29.71 -0.34 -26.32
C LYS A 42 28.62 -0.81 -25.37
N PHE A 43 27.81 0.13 -24.90
CA PHE A 43 26.59 -0.08 -24.13
C PHE A 43 25.38 0.11 -25.04
N THR A 44 24.40 -0.81 -24.99
CA THR A 44 23.18 -0.69 -25.82
C THR A 44 21.97 -0.32 -24.97
N ASN A 45 21.66 -1.13 -23.96
CA ASN A 45 20.51 -0.91 -23.11
C ASN A 45 20.65 -1.68 -21.80
N LEU A 46 19.93 -1.22 -20.78
CA LEU A 46 19.93 -1.79 -19.44
C LEU A 46 18.53 -1.68 -18.83
N GLY A 47 18.10 -2.73 -18.16
CA GLY A 47 17.03 -2.69 -17.18
C GLY A 47 17.50 -3.20 -15.83
N LEU A 48 16.58 -3.37 -14.89
CA LEU A 48 16.91 -3.77 -13.52
C LEU A 48 17.75 -5.05 -13.44
N TRP A 49 17.46 -6.02 -14.31
CA TRP A 49 18.01 -7.38 -14.21
C TRP A 49 18.88 -7.79 -15.38
N THR A 50 18.87 -7.05 -16.48
CA THR A 50 19.54 -7.43 -17.72
C THR A 50 20.24 -6.22 -18.30
N VAL A 51 21.49 -6.41 -18.72
CA VAL A 51 22.29 -5.41 -19.43
C VAL A 51 22.72 -5.97 -20.78
N CYS A 52 22.78 -5.11 -21.78
CA CYS A 52 23.19 -5.46 -23.13
C CYS A 52 24.41 -4.65 -23.55
N PHE A 53 25.49 -5.35 -23.89
CA PHE A 53 26.74 -4.78 -24.38
C PHE A 53 27.02 -5.22 -25.82
N ASN A 54 27.83 -4.43 -26.52
CA ASN A 54 28.30 -4.74 -27.86
C ASN A 54 29.83 -4.59 -27.92
N ASN A 55 30.53 -5.73 -27.87
CA ASN A 55 31.98 -5.80 -27.92
C ASN A 55 32.64 -4.84 -26.89
N PHE A 56 32.07 -4.81 -25.68
CA PHE A 56 32.58 -4.00 -24.57
C PHE A 56 33.76 -4.69 -23.93
N GLN A 57 34.80 -3.90 -23.66
CA GLN A 57 35.98 -4.30 -22.93
C GLN A 57 36.27 -3.16 -21.95
N ASP A 58 36.45 -3.49 -20.67
CA ASP A 58 36.70 -2.48 -19.65
C ASP A 58 38.06 -1.81 -19.90
N ILE A 59 38.07 -0.48 -19.87
CA ILE A 59 39.26 0.35 -20.12
C ILE A 59 40.17 0.34 -18.90
N HIS A 60 39.60 0.21 -17.70
CA HIS A 60 40.36 0.20 -16.45
C HIS A 60 41.02 -1.15 -16.16
N ARG A 61 40.61 -2.19 -16.91
CA ARG A 61 41.00 -3.57 -16.67
C ARG A 61 40.95 -4.33 -17.98
N PHE A 62 42.12 -4.47 -18.60
CA PHE A 62 42.29 -5.20 -19.86
C PHE A 62 42.14 -6.70 -19.63
N TYR A 63 40.89 -7.15 -19.51
CA TYR A 63 40.57 -8.57 -19.56
C TYR A 63 40.57 -9.04 -21.02
N ASP A 64 40.95 -10.29 -21.26
CA ASP A 64 40.92 -10.91 -22.60
C ASP A 64 39.48 -11.22 -23.07
N ILE A 65 38.49 -11.01 -22.20
CA ILE A 65 37.08 -11.26 -22.49
C ILE A 65 36.38 -10.01 -23.04
N ARG A 66 35.50 -10.22 -24.01
CA ARG A 66 34.67 -9.18 -24.63
C ARG A 66 33.21 -9.48 -24.35
N PHE A 67 32.51 -8.53 -23.76
CA PHE A 67 31.09 -8.67 -23.44
C PHE A 67 30.23 -8.28 -24.64
N THR A 68 29.45 -9.23 -25.14
CA THR A 68 28.55 -9.04 -26.29
C THR A 68 27.22 -9.74 -26.04
N GLY A 69 26.12 -9.06 -26.34
CA GLY A 69 24.77 -9.57 -26.14
C GLY A 69 24.14 -9.08 -24.84
N CYS A 70 22.94 -9.60 -24.56
CA CYS A 70 22.16 -9.30 -23.36
C CYS A 70 22.28 -10.45 -22.37
N MET A 71 22.74 -10.17 -21.17
CA MET A 71 22.87 -11.18 -20.12
C MET A 71 22.32 -10.66 -18.80
N TRP A 72 22.01 -11.60 -17.91
CA TRP A 72 21.52 -11.27 -16.59
C TRP A 72 22.64 -10.61 -15.78
N VAL A 73 22.29 -9.61 -14.97
CA VAL A 73 23.25 -8.71 -14.32
C VAL A 73 24.09 -9.42 -13.24
N PHE A 74 23.63 -10.57 -12.74
CA PHE A 74 24.41 -11.41 -11.81
C PHE A 74 24.90 -12.72 -12.43
N GLU A 75 25.07 -12.75 -13.76
CA GLU A 75 25.78 -13.86 -14.41
C GLU A 75 27.27 -13.87 -13.99
N GLU A 76 27.88 -15.06 -13.96
CA GLU A 76 29.24 -15.27 -13.47
C GLU A 76 30.28 -14.45 -14.27
N GLU A 77 30.11 -14.30 -15.59
CA GLU A 77 31.02 -13.53 -16.43
C GLU A 77 31.10 -12.05 -16.03
N TYR A 78 30.02 -11.51 -15.45
CA TYR A 78 29.98 -10.11 -15.00
C TYR A 78 30.55 -9.89 -13.61
N TYR A 79 30.94 -10.93 -12.86
CA TYR A 79 31.58 -10.77 -11.55
C TYR A 79 32.88 -9.98 -11.62
N ILE A 80 33.55 -10.06 -12.77
CA ILE A 80 34.78 -9.35 -13.07
C ILE A 80 34.57 -7.81 -13.13
N ILE A 81 33.39 -7.36 -13.57
CA ILE A 81 33.02 -5.95 -13.74
C ILE A 81 31.88 -5.52 -12.80
N HIS A 82 31.61 -6.30 -11.75
CA HIS A 82 30.43 -6.14 -10.90
C HIS A 82 30.39 -4.79 -10.19
N ASP A 83 31.53 -4.33 -9.66
CA ASP A 83 31.62 -3.04 -8.95
C ASP A 83 31.30 -1.84 -9.85
N PHE A 84 31.58 -1.97 -11.14
CA PHE A 84 31.26 -0.97 -12.17
C PHE A 84 29.79 -1.08 -12.62
N LEU A 85 29.31 -2.30 -12.85
CA LEU A 85 27.97 -2.56 -13.36
C LEU A 85 26.89 -2.26 -12.31
N LEU A 86 27.14 -2.61 -11.05
CA LEU A 86 26.23 -2.52 -9.91
C LEU A 86 26.79 -1.61 -8.80
N PRO A 87 26.96 -0.31 -9.07
CA PRO A 87 27.34 0.63 -8.03
C PRO A 87 26.25 0.67 -6.93
N GLY A 88 26.62 1.08 -5.72
CA GLY A 88 25.72 1.03 -4.56
C GLY A 88 24.37 1.73 -4.75
N PHE A 89 24.31 2.81 -5.54
CA PHE A 89 23.03 3.47 -5.83
C PHE A 89 22.10 2.57 -6.67
N TYR A 90 22.65 1.80 -7.60
CA TYR A 90 21.87 0.94 -8.49
C TYR A 90 21.36 -0.30 -7.74
N ILE A 91 22.17 -0.84 -6.83
CA ILE A 91 21.72 -1.86 -5.87
C ILE A 91 20.54 -1.33 -5.04
N ALA A 92 20.59 -0.08 -4.59
CA ALA A 92 19.47 0.53 -3.87
C ALA A 92 18.20 0.62 -4.76
N VAL A 93 18.34 1.00 -6.04
CA VAL A 93 17.22 1.00 -7.01
C VAL A 93 16.61 -0.39 -7.12
N GLN A 94 17.42 -1.43 -7.33
CA GLN A 94 16.97 -2.82 -7.44
C GLN A 94 16.26 -3.28 -6.16
N LEU A 95 16.79 -2.96 -4.97
CA LEU A 95 16.18 -3.30 -3.69
C LEU A 95 14.80 -2.67 -3.55
N PHE A 96 14.67 -1.35 -3.73
CA PHE A 96 13.41 -0.65 -3.57
C PHE A 96 12.39 -1.02 -4.65
N ALA A 97 12.82 -1.24 -5.90
CA ALA A 97 11.95 -1.74 -6.96
C ALA A 97 11.43 -3.15 -6.65
N THR A 98 12.26 -4.01 -6.06
CA THR A 98 11.86 -5.36 -5.62
C THR A 98 10.88 -5.30 -4.46
N LEU A 99 11.10 -4.44 -3.46
CA LEU A 99 10.15 -4.23 -2.37
C LEU A 99 8.80 -3.73 -2.88
N CYS A 100 8.78 -2.80 -3.85
CA CYS A 100 7.56 -2.37 -4.54
C CYS A 100 6.86 -3.54 -5.23
N PHE A 101 7.61 -4.33 -6.01
CA PHE A 101 7.07 -5.49 -6.73
C PHE A 101 6.48 -6.54 -5.77
N VAL A 102 7.18 -6.86 -4.68
CA VAL A 102 6.72 -7.80 -3.65
C VAL A 102 5.44 -7.32 -2.98
N MET A 103 5.33 -6.03 -2.64
CA MET A 103 4.11 -5.47 -2.06
C MET A 103 2.93 -5.56 -3.04
N CYS A 104 3.16 -5.35 -4.33
CA CYS A 104 2.15 -5.58 -5.37
C CYS A 104 1.76 -7.07 -5.48
N LEU A 105 2.72 -7.99 -5.44
CA LEU A 105 2.46 -9.44 -5.47
C LEU A 105 1.65 -9.90 -4.25
N ILE A 106 1.93 -9.37 -3.06
CA ILE A 106 1.16 -9.64 -1.84
C ILE A 106 -0.27 -9.09 -1.98
N ALA A 107 -0.45 -7.92 -2.59
CA ALA A 107 -1.77 -7.33 -2.80
C ALA A 107 -2.66 -8.13 -3.78
N LEU A 108 -2.08 -8.89 -4.73
CA LEU A 108 -2.82 -9.68 -5.72
C LEU A 108 -3.80 -10.70 -5.10
N PRO A 109 -3.38 -11.66 -4.25
CA PRO A 109 -4.30 -12.63 -3.64
C PRO A 109 -5.38 -11.94 -2.79
N PHE A 110 -5.05 -10.86 -2.07
CA PHE A 110 -6.05 -10.09 -1.33
C PHE A 110 -7.06 -9.40 -2.26
N THR A 111 -6.59 -8.88 -3.40
CA THR A 111 -7.48 -8.30 -4.42
C THR A 111 -8.38 -9.37 -5.02
N LEU A 112 -7.87 -10.55 -5.34
CA LEU A 112 -8.68 -11.67 -5.83
C LEU A 112 -9.73 -12.12 -4.80
N ALA A 113 -9.33 -12.23 -3.53
CA ALA A 113 -10.26 -12.52 -2.43
C ALA A 113 -11.34 -11.42 -2.31
N PHE A 114 -10.94 -10.15 -2.39
CA PHE A 114 -11.84 -9.01 -2.38
C PHE A 114 -12.90 -9.07 -3.49
N LEU A 115 -12.53 -9.46 -4.71
CA LEU A 115 -13.46 -9.59 -5.83
C LEU A 115 -14.52 -10.69 -5.61
N ARG A 116 -14.19 -11.73 -4.85
CA ARG A 116 -15.09 -12.85 -4.52
C ARG A 116 -15.94 -12.59 -3.28
N THR A 117 -15.48 -11.75 -2.37
CA THR A 117 -16.15 -11.45 -1.12
C THR A 117 -17.39 -10.56 -1.33
N SER A 118 -18.45 -10.79 -0.54
CA SER A 118 -19.61 -9.91 -0.47
C SER A 118 -19.34 -8.73 0.46
N ARG A 119 -20.04 -7.60 0.27
CA ARG A 119 -19.86 -6.41 1.10
C ARG A 119 -20.27 -6.61 2.55
N ASP A 120 -21.21 -7.52 2.78
CA ASP A 120 -21.75 -7.80 4.12
C ASP A 120 -20.80 -8.65 4.97
N ASP A 121 -19.82 -9.30 4.35
CA ASP A 121 -18.79 -10.08 5.04
C ASP A 121 -17.89 -9.17 5.90
N ASP A 122 -17.61 -9.58 7.13
CA ASP A 122 -16.77 -8.83 8.07
C ASP A 122 -15.33 -8.66 7.57
N ARG A 123 -14.87 -9.57 6.70
CA ARG A 123 -13.54 -9.50 6.07
C ARG A 123 -13.43 -8.38 5.04
N TYR A 124 -14.53 -7.79 4.59
CA TYR A 124 -14.54 -6.78 3.52
C TYR A 124 -13.68 -5.56 3.87
N VAL A 125 -13.84 -5.02 5.09
CA VAL A 125 -13.08 -3.83 5.55
C VAL A 125 -11.60 -4.17 5.73
N PHE A 126 -11.31 -5.36 6.27
CA PHE A 126 -9.93 -5.84 6.42
C PHE A 126 -9.22 -5.96 5.07
N LEU A 127 -9.88 -6.57 4.07
CA LEU A 127 -9.33 -6.70 2.72
C LEU A 127 -9.05 -5.34 2.09
N LEU A 128 -9.98 -4.38 2.18
CA LEU A 128 -9.76 -3.03 1.66
C LEU A 128 -8.58 -2.31 2.33
N LEU A 129 -8.46 -2.41 3.66
CA LEU A 129 -7.33 -1.82 4.39
C LEU A 129 -6.01 -2.46 3.97
N THR A 130 -5.94 -3.79 3.93
CA THR A 130 -4.72 -4.53 3.57
C THR A 130 -4.29 -4.25 2.13
N ILE A 131 -5.21 -4.25 1.17
CA ILE A 131 -4.90 -3.90 -0.23
C ILE A 131 -4.39 -2.46 -0.31
N GLY A 132 -5.10 -1.53 0.36
CA GLY A 132 -4.73 -0.12 0.38
C GLY A 132 -3.34 0.11 0.98
N THR A 133 -3.04 -0.51 2.13
CA THR A 133 -1.74 -0.37 2.79
C THR A 133 -0.60 -0.95 1.97
N CYS A 134 -0.79 -2.14 1.37
CA CYS A 134 0.19 -2.71 0.45
C CYS A 134 0.49 -1.78 -0.73
N GLN A 135 -0.52 -1.17 -1.35
CA GLN A 135 -0.31 -0.26 -2.48
C GLN A 135 0.36 1.06 -2.09
N VAL A 136 0.04 1.63 -0.92
CA VAL A 136 0.73 2.83 -0.43
C VAL A 136 2.20 2.53 -0.14
N LEU A 137 2.49 1.42 0.55
CA LEU A 137 3.87 1.00 0.81
C LEU A 137 4.64 0.69 -0.49
N ALA A 138 3.99 -0.01 -1.44
CA ALA A 138 4.56 -0.26 -2.76
C ALA A 138 4.92 1.05 -3.46
N SER A 139 4.01 2.03 -3.45
CA SER A 139 4.24 3.32 -4.07
C SER A 139 5.42 4.07 -3.42
N ILE A 140 5.55 4.04 -2.09
CA ILE A 140 6.69 4.66 -1.40
C ILE A 140 8.01 4.03 -1.85
N PHE A 141 8.11 2.69 -1.86
CA PHE A 141 9.32 2.01 -2.31
C PHE A 141 9.60 2.26 -3.80
N GLY A 142 8.58 2.16 -4.66
CA GLY A 142 8.71 2.42 -6.08
C GLY A 142 9.13 3.86 -6.36
N PHE A 143 8.59 4.83 -5.62
CA PHE A 143 8.96 6.24 -5.72
C PHE A 143 10.43 6.46 -5.35
N ILE A 144 10.90 5.87 -4.25
CA ILE A 144 12.32 5.92 -3.87
C ILE A 144 13.20 5.34 -4.98
N ALA A 145 12.83 4.18 -5.54
CA ALA A 145 13.59 3.54 -6.62
C ALA A 145 13.72 4.45 -7.85
N VAL A 146 12.60 5.03 -8.32
CA VAL A 146 12.62 5.88 -9.53
C VAL A 146 13.29 7.22 -9.29
N VAL A 147 13.24 7.77 -8.06
CA VAL A 147 13.98 9.00 -7.71
C VAL A 147 15.48 8.76 -7.69
N ILE A 148 15.95 7.67 -7.09
CA ILE A 148 17.38 7.34 -7.07
C ILE A 148 17.89 7.12 -8.50
N PHE A 149 17.17 6.33 -9.30
CA PHE A 149 17.54 6.11 -10.69
C PHE A 149 17.43 7.39 -11.53
N GLY A 150 16.40 8.21 -11.33
CA GLY A 150 16.27 9.49 -12.02
C GLY A 150 17.42 10.47 -11.69
N ALA A 151 17.94 10.43 -10.47
CA ALA A 151 19.03 11.31 -10.05
C ALA A 151 20.42 10.81 -10.48
N LYS A 152 20.63 9.49 -10.59
CA LYS A 152 21.97 8.89 -10.76
C LYS A 152 22.12 8.04 -12.02
N GLY A 153 21.02 7.60 -12.64
CA GLY A 153 21.02 6.70 -13.79
C GLY A 153 21.63 7.29 -15.05
N ASP A 154 21.56 8.62 -15.22
CA ASP A 154 22.21 9.36 -16.30
C ASP A 154 23.51 10.06 -15.85
N SER A 155 24.16 9.54 -14.80
CA SER A 155 25.43 10.12 -14.34
C SER A 155 26.55 9.82 -15.33
N ARG A 156 27.40 10.83 -15.55
CA ARG A 156 28.63 10.76 -16.36
C ARG A 156 29.60 9.63 -15.96
N ASP A 157 29.54 9.21 -14.70
CA ASP A 157 30.52 8.31 -14.10
C ASP A 157 30.07 6.83 -14.03
N TRP A 158 28.91 6.47 -14.58
CA TRP A 158 28.39 5.10 -14.47
C TRP A 158 28.48 4.27 -15.75
N MET A 159 27.85 4.70 -16.85
CA MET A 159 27.79 3.88 -18.07
C MET A 159 28.66 4.42 -19.21
N PRO A 160 29.28 3.54 -20.03
CA PRO A 160 30.07 3.96 -21.18
C PRO A 160 29.22 4.74 -22.18
N GLY A 161 29.78 5.80 -22.77
CA GLY A 161 29.04 6.62 -23.73
C GLY A 161 27.88 7.38 -23.10
N TRP A 162 28.04 7.84 -21.85
CA TRP A 162 27.04 8.61 -21.10
C TRP A 162 26.42 9.77 -21.89
N GLN A 163 27.15 10.42 -22.80
CA GLN A 163 26.63 11.52 -23.63
C GLN A 163 25.54 11.09 -24.64
N THR A 164 25.48 9.79 -24.93
CA THR A 164 24.58 9.17 -25.91
C THR A 164 23.66 8.14 -25.27
N ASN A 165 23.51 8.19 -23.94
CA ASN A 165 22.60 7.33 -23.20
C ASN A 165 21.45 8.19 -22.68
N ASP A 166 20.22 7.76 -22.96
CA ASP A 166 18.99 8.41 -22.53
C ASP A 166 18.19 7.47 -21.62
N MET A 167 17.35 8.06 -20.77
CA MET A 167 16.37 7.27 -20.00
C MET A 167 15.38 6.61 -20.95
N GLY A 168 15.24 5.29 -20.83
CA GLY A 168 14.39 4.51 -21.73
C GLY A 168 12.91 4.54 -21.36
N TRP A 169 12.08 4.05 -22.28
CA TRP A 169 10.63 4.02 -22.14
C TRP A 169 10.15 3.18 -20.94
N SER A 170 10.89 2.13 -20.58
CA SER A 170 10.54 1.24 -19.47
C SER A 170 10.73 1.94 -18.12
N PHE A 171 11.72 2.84 -18.00
CA PHE A 171 11.84 3.72 -16.84
C PHE A 171 10.62 4.63 -16.69
N ALA A 172 10.13 5.23 -17.78
CA ALA A 172 8.92 6.06 -17.74
C ALA A 172 7.68 5.27 -17.26
N PHE A 173 7.53 4.02 -17.71
CA PHE A 173 6.47 3.14 -17.19
C PHE A 173 6.67 2.81 -15.71
N GLY A 174 7.92 2.64 -15.26
CA GLY A 174 8.26 2.48 -13.85
C GLY A 174 7.82 3.67 -13.01
N VAL A 175 8.08 4.90 -13.48
CA VAL A 175 7.65 6.15 -12.81
C VAL A 175 6.13 6.22 -12.71
N VAL A 176 5.43 6.08 -13.83
CA VAL A 176 3.95 6.16 -13.85
C VAL A 176 3.35 5.05 -12.99
N GLY A 177 3.85 3.82 -13.15
CA GLY A 177 3.42 2.65 -12.40
C GLY A 177 3.70 2.71 -10.91
N ALA A 178 4.79 3.37 -10.47
CA ALA A 178 5.07 3.56 -9.04
C ALA A 178 4.18 4.66 -8.43
N VAL A 179 4.01 5.78 -9.13
CA VAL A 179 3.25 6.95 -8.63
C VAL A 179 1.75 6.69 -8.60
N MET A 180 1.19 6.00 -9.59
CA MET A 180 -0.25 5.71 -9.65
C MET A 180 -0.72 4.69 -8.60
N LEU A 181 0.18 3.92 -7.97
CA LEU A 181 -0.17 3.05 -6.83
C LEU A 181 -0.65 3.84 -5.62
N LEU A 182 -0.14 5.07 -5.40
CA LEU A 182 -0.52 5.91 -4.27
C LEU A 182 -2.01 6.30 -4.27
N PRO A 183 -2.55 6.97 -5.32
CA PRO A 183 -3.97 7.32 -5.35
C PRO A 183 -4.87 6.08 -5.31
N ALA A 184 -4.47 4.97 -5.92
CA ALA A 184 -5.22 3.72 -5.85
C ALA A 184 -5.30 3.18 -4.41
N GLY A 185 -4.17 3.13 -3.71
CA GLY A 185 -4.11 2.72 -2.30
C GLY A 185 -4.93 3.63 -1.38
N ILE A 186 -4.87 4.95 -1.59
CA ILE A 186 -5.65 5.93 -0.83
C ILE A 186 -7.16 5.70 -1.04
N LEU A 187 -7.61 5.47 -2.27
CA LEU A 187 -9.02 5.21 -2.56
C LEU A 187 -9.54 3.97 -1.82
N TYR A 188 -8.75 2.89 -1.76
CA TYR A 188 -9.11 1.71 -0.96
C TYR A 188 -9.23 2.02 0.52
N MET A 189 -8.30 2.78 1.10
CA MET A 189 -8.36 3.18 2.51
C MET A 189 -9.55 4.08 2.82
N VAL A 190 -9.88 5.02 1.92
CA VAL A 190 -11.05 5.90 2.06
C VAL A 190 -12.33 5.09 2.06
N GLU A 191 -12.45 4.12 1.15
CA GLU A 191 -13.61 3.20 1.13
C GLU A 191 -13.67 2.33 2.39
N ALA A 192 -12.54 1.80 2.85
CA ALA A 192 -12.49 1.03 4.09
C ALA A 192 -12.95 1.87 5.29
N ARG A 193 -12.47 3.12 5.37
CA ARG A 193 -12.87 4.07 6.41
C ARG A 193 -14.36 4.35 6.34
N ARG A 194 -14.90 4.62 5.15
CA ARG A 194 -16.33 4.88 4.93
C ARG A 194 -17.20 3.71 5.38
N GLU A 195 -16.85 2.48 5.01
CA GLU A 195 -17.59 1.29 5.46
C GLU A 195 -17.52 1.12 6.97
N ARG A 196 -16.36 1.34 7.58
CA ARG A 196 -16.18 1.23 9.03
C ARG A 196 -17.09 2.21 9.77
N TYR A 197 -17.16 3.47 9.33
CA TYR A 197 -18.08 4.45 9.92
C TYR A 197 -19.55 4.06 9.72
N LYS A 198 -19.91 3.54 8.55
CA LYS A 198 -21.28 3.09 8.29
C LYS A 198 -21.70 1.98 9.24
N ARG A 199 -20.86 0.95 9.41
CA ARG A 199 -21.14 -0.17 10.34
C ARG A 199 -21.22 0.29 11.80
N LEU A 200 -20.33 1.19 12.22
CA LEU A 200 -20.38 1.76 13.58
C LEU A 200 -21.67 2.56 13.83
N ASN A 201 -22.11 3.35 12.85
CA ASN A 201 -23.37 4.09 12.97
C ASN A 201 -24.59 3.15 12.98
N GLU A 202 -24.57 2.06 12.20
CA GLU A 202 -25.63 1.05 12.20
C GLU A 202 -25.71 0.33 13.56
N ILE A 203 -24.57 -0.02 14.17
CA ILE A 203 -24.53 -0.60 15.52
C ILE A 203 -25.07 0.39 16.56
N SER A 204 -24.57 1.63 16.54
CA SER A 204 -25.02 2.67 17.47
C SER A 204 -26.52 2.96 17.35
N ASN A 205 -27.07 3.01 16.13
CA ASN A 205 -28.51 3.21 15.93
C ASN A 205 -29.33 2.00 16.41
N ARG A 206 -28.80 0.77 16.29
CA ARG A 206 -29.45 -0.44 16.81
C ARG A 206 -29.49 -0.44 18.32
N GLU A 207 -28.38 -0.14 18.99
CA GLU A 207 -28.31 -0.04 20.46
C GLU A 207 -29.28 1.02 21.00
N VAL A 208 -29.38 2.18 20.34
CA VAL A 208 -30.34 3.23 20.71
C VAL A 208 -31.78 2.76 20.55
N SER A 209 -32.08 1.98 19.50
CA SER A 209 -33.43 1.45 19.25
C SER A 209 -33.80 0.40 20.29
N GLU A 210 -32.91 -0.55 20.57
CA GLU A 210 -33.10 -1.62 21.57
C GLU A 210 -33.31 -1.05 22.97
N TYR A 211 -32.51 -0.06 23.37
CA TYR A 211 -32.70 0.64 24.65
C TYR A 211 -34.03 1.40 24.72
N GLY A 212 -34.46 2.00 23.60
CA GLY A 212 -35.75 2.67 23.51
C GLY A 212 -36.91 1.68 23.69
N ASP A 213 -36.87 0.54 23.01
CA ASP A 213 -37.89 -0.51 23.10
C ASP A 213 -38.00 -1.07 24.52
N ASP A 214 -36.86 -1.36 25.17
CA ASP A 214 -36.81 -1.81 26.57
C ASP A 214 -37.44 -0.79 27.53
N TYR A 215 -37.17 0.51 27.32
CA TYR A 215 -37.75 1.59 28.11
C TYR A 215 -39.29 1.63 27.99
N TYR A 216 -39.81 1.62 26.77
CA TYR A 216 -41.26 1.66 26.54
C TYR A 216 -41.96 0.40 27.05
N GLN A 217 -41.35 -0.77 26.90
CA GLN A 217 -41.89 -2.04 27.38
C GLN A 217 -41.94 -2.09 28.90
N HIS A 218 -40.91 -1.60 29.59
CA HIS A 218 -40.91 -1.46 31.05
C HIS A 218 -42.02 -0.50 31.52
N GLN A 219 -42.17 0.65 30.85
CA GLN A 219 -43.20 1.63 31.22
C GLN A 219 -44.62 1.09 31.01
N ALA A 220 -44.87 0.34 29.94
CA ALA A 220 -46.13 -0.35 29.69
C ALA A 220 -46.44 -1.40 30.78
N ALA A 221 -45.45 -2.17 31.22
CA ALA A 221 -45.60 -3.15 32.29
C ALA A 221 -45.96 -2.50 33.64
N VAL A 222 -45.31 -1.39 33.98
CA VAL A 222 -45.62 -0.60 35.19
C VAL A 222 -47.04 -0.01 35.12
N ALA A 223 -47.43 0.54 33.97
CA ALA A 223 -48.78 1.08 33.78
C ALA A 223 -49.86 -0.01 33.87
N ALA A 224 -49.62 -1.19 33.30
CA ALA A 224 -50.51 -2.34 33.42
C ALA A 224 -50.67 -2.79 34.88
N ALA A 225 -49.57 -2.88 35.64
CA ALA A 225 -49.60 -3.23 37.06
C ALA A 225 -50.38 -2.20 37.91
N ALA A 226 -50.28 -0.91 37.59
CA ALA A 226 -51.04 0.15 38.27
C ALA A 226 -52.55 0.07 37.98
N SER A 227 -52.94 -0.39 36.79
CA SER A 227 -54.35 -0.55 36.40
C SER A 227 -55.04 -1.80 36.97
N ALA A 228 -54.27 -2.77 37.47
CA ALA A 228 -54.79 -4.06 37.95
C ALA A 228 -55.41 -4.04 39.38
N GLY A 229 -55.42 -2.89 40.07
CA GLY A 229 -55.92 -2.77 41.45
C GLY A 229 -54.98 -3.40 42.50
N PRO A 230 -55.05 -2.99 43.77
CA PRO A 230 -54.06 -3.40 44.77
C PRO A 230 -54.25 -4.87 45.18
N SER A 231 -53.26 -5.73 44.89
CA SER A 231 -53.10 -7.01 45.57
C SER A 231 -52.27 -6.80 46.85
N PRO A 232 -52.75 -7.23 48.03
CA PRO A 232 -52.16 -6.85 49.31
C PRO A 232 -51.02 -7.80 49.73
N SER A 233 -49.88 -7.81 49.01
CA SER A 233 -48.65 -8.50 49.49
C SER A 233 -47.39 -8.36 48.60
N ALA A 234 -47.21 -7.29 47.83
CA ALA A 234 -45.98 -7.11 47.04
C ALA A 234 -45.09 -5.97 47.60
N PRO A 235 -43.80 -6.21 47.89
CA PRO A 235 -42.88 -5.15 48.29
C PRO A 235 -42.66 -4.17 47.14
N SER A 236 -42.74 -2.88 47.44
CA SER A 236 -42.49 -1.78 46.50
C SER A 236 -41.06 -1.88 45.91
N PRO A 237 -40.90 -1.84 44.58
CA PRO A 237 -39.57 -1.81 43.98
C PRO A 237 -38.88 -0.47 44.32
N PRO A 238 -37.56 -0.48 44.59
CA PRO A 238 -36.83 0.75 44.91
C PRO A 238 -36.81 1.69 43.69
N PRO A 239 -36.75 3.02 43.90
CA PRO A 239 -36.66 3.98 42.81
C PRO A 239 -35.26 3.86 42.18
N GLN A 240 -35.16 3.15 41.05
CA GLN A 240 -33.95 3.21 40.23
C GLN A 240 -33.98 4.52 39.45
N SER A 241 -33.11 5.45 39.85
CA SER A 241 -32.84 6.68 39.11
C SER A 241 -32.28 6.33 37.73
N TYR A 242 -33.16 6.25 36.74
CA TYR A 242 -32.80 6.09 35.33
C TYR A 242 -32.24 7.41 34.79
N PHE A 243 -30.95 7.63 34.97
CA PHE A 243 -30.22 8.62 34.17
C PHE A 243 -29.84 7.95 32.84
N ALA A 244 -30.45 8.38 31.74
CA ALA A 244 -29.94 8.06 30.41
C ALA A 244 -28.51 8.62 30.28
N PRO A 245 -27.50 7.83 29.86
CA PRO A 245 -26.19 8.37 29.56
C PRO A 245 -26.33 9.37 28.40
N GLU A 246 -25.79 10.58 28.57
CA GLU A 246 -25.74 11.59 27.52
C GLU A 246 -25.05 11.00 26.28
N PRO A 247 -25.59 11.17 25.05
CA PRO A 247 -25.03 10.57 23.85
C PRO A 247 -23.59 11.05 23.68
N SER A 248 -22.64 10.15 23.89
CA SER A 248 -21.23 10.44 23.78
C SER A 248 -20.88 10.70 22.30
N ARG A 249 -20.99 11.96 21.88
CA ARG A 249 -20.47 12.43 20.59
C ARG A 249 -19.01 11.98 20.49
N PRO A 250 -18.56 11.34 19.39
CA PRO A 250 -17.17 10.95 19.22
C PRO A 250 -16.27 12.18 19.37
N ARG A 251 -15.46 12.22 20.43
CA ARG A 251 -14.58 13.34 20.74
C ARG A 251 -13.50 13.41 19.66
N ARG A 252 -13.50 14.50 18.86
CA ARG A 252 -12.39 14.82 17.96
C ARG A 252 -11.11 14.96 18.80
N PRO A 253 -9.95 14.41 18.39
CA PRO A 253 -8.69 14.66 19.08
C PRO A 253 -8.41 16.16 19.10
N GLN A 254 -8.21 16.75 20.29
CA GLN A 254 -7.73 18.12 20.41
C GLN A 254 -6.22 18.14 20.14
N PRO A 255 -5.72 19.00 19.24
CA PRO A 255 -4.28 19.19 19.09
C PRO A 255 -3.77 20.01 20.27
N GLY A 256 -2.83 19.45 21.06
CA GLY A 256 -2.03 20.27 21.99
C GLY A 256 -1.88 19.81 23.44
N ARG A 257 -1.94 18.50 23.78
CA ARG A 257 -1.43 18.03 25.08
C ARG A 257 -0.28 17.04 24.92
N PRO A 258 0.88 17.26 25.57
CA PRO A 258 1.99 16.32 25.56
C PRO A 258 1.62 15.05 26.33
N ALA A 259 2.14 13.92 25.86
CA ALA A 259 1.88 12.59 26.43
C ALA A 259 2.42 12.48 27.88
N PRO A 260 1.74 11.73 28.78
CA PRO A 260 2.30 11.44 30.10
C PRO A 260 3.42 10.41 29.98
N GLN A 261 4.51 10.62 30.72
CA GLN A 261 5.63 9.68 30.83
C GLN A 261 5.22 8.36 31.54
N PRO A 262 5.90 7.23 31.26
CA PRO A 262 5.57 5.96 31.89
C PRO A 262 6.08 5.91 33.34
N GLN A 263 5.17 5.67 34.30
CA GLN A 263 5.54 5.37 35.68
C GLN A 263 6.05 3.93 35.78
N GLY A 264 7.19 3.78 36.47
CA GLY A 264 7.88 2.51 36.69
C GLY A 264 7.11 1.56 37.60
N ILE A 265 7.29 0.27 37.36
CA ILE A 265 6.77 -0.83 38.15
C ILE A 265 7.57 -0.92 39.45
N GLN A 266 6.88 -0.75 40.58
CA GLN A 266 7.42 -1.02 41.91
C GLN A 266 7.00 -2.43 42.32
N THR A 267 7.96 -3.34 42.39
CA THR A 267 7.79 -4.69 42.94
C THR A 267 8.12 -4.66 44.43
N ASP A 268 7.16 -5.01 45.27
CA ASP A 268 7.42 -5.47 46.63
C ASP A 268 7.21 -6.99 46.68
N ILE A 269 8.20 -7.64 47.32
CA ILE A 269 8.40 -9.08 47.60
C ILE A 269 9.17 -9.86 46.51
#